data_AF-A0A9N9TCK0-F1
#
_entry.id   AF-A0A9N9TCK0-F1
#
_cell.length_a   1.000
_cell.length_b   1.000
_cell.length_c   1.000
_cell.angle_alpha   90.00
_cell.angle_beta   90.00
_cell.angle_gamma   90.00
#
_symmetry.space_group_name_H-M   'P 1'
#
loop_
_entity.id
_entity.type
_entity.pdbx_description
1 polymer ?
#
loop_
_entity_poly.entity_id
_entity_poly.type
_entity_poly.pdbx_seq_one_letter_code
_entity_poly.pdbx_strand_id
1 'polypeptide(L)'
;MFKYLLFFVLVSVAFAHFTYLSDDEEFERFKKKVNRHYSSPLEEKIRKEIFINVLHRIKKHNARYEKGLESRPMGVDDYRDWLGRPPHGGVWLPDLH
;
A
#
# COMPACT_ATOMS: atom_id res chain seq x y z
N MET A 1 0.64 -3.55 -44.03
CA MET A 1 0.21 -4.24 -42.80
C MET A 1 1.06 -3.86 -41.57
N PHE A 2 2.39 -3.73 -41.68
CA PHE A 2 3.27 -3.28 -40.57
C PHE A 2 2.96 -1.89 -39.98
N LYS A 3 2.38 -0.97 -40.76
CA LYS A 3 2.00 0.37 -40.28
C LYS A 3 0.92 0.33 -39.18
N TYR A 4 0.02 -0.65 -39.24
CA TYR A 4 -0.99 -0.87 -38.19
C TYR A 4 -0.43 -1.64 -37.00
N LEU A 5 0.61 -2.45 -37.21
CA LEU A 5 1.34 -3.15 -36.15
C LEU A 5 2.05 -2.15 -35.22
N LEU A 6 2.75 -1.16 -35.78
CA LEU A 6 3.40 -0.08 -35.01
C LEU A 6 2.38 0.77 -34.25
N PHE A 7 1.22 1.03 -34.84
CA PHE A 7 0.13 1.75 -34.19
C PHE A 7 -0.46 0.96 -33.01
N PHE A 8 -0.62 -0.36 -33.17
CA PHE A 8 -1.08 -1.25 -32.11
C PHE A 8 -0.10 -1.32 -30.92
N VAL A 9 1.21 -1.37 -31.19
CA VAL A 9 2.22 -1.38 -30.12
C VAL A 9 2.20 -0.06 -29.33
N LEU A 10 2.09 1.09 -29.99
CA LEU A 10 2.01 2.39 -29.30
C LEU A 10 0.75 2.52 -28.44
N VAL A 11 -0.39 2.04 -28.92
CA VAL A 11 -1.64 2.01 -28.13
C VAL A 11 -1.51 1.08 -26.93
N SER A 12 -0.86 -0.08 -27.07
CA SER A 12 -0.69 -1.04 -25.97
C SER A 12 0.19 -0.53 -24.82
N VAL A 13 1.24 0.26 -25.12
CA VAL A 13 2.11 0.85 -24.09
C VAL A 13 1.38 1.93 -23.29
N ALA A 14 0.47 2.69 -23.91
CA ALA A 14 -0.32 3.72 -23.24
C ALA A 14 -1.32 3.14 -22.22
N PHE A 15 -1.88 1.95 -22.48
CA PHE A 15 -2.79 1.27 -21.54
C PHE A 15 -2.07 0.63 -20.34
N ALA A 16 -0.75 0.43 -20.42
CA ALA A 16 0.04 -0.14 -19.33
C ALA A 16 0.45 0.89 -18.26
N HIS A 17 -0.11 2.11 -18.28
CA HIS A 17 0.03 3.07 -17.18
C HIS A 17 -0.57 2.45 -15.91
N PHE A 18 0.28 1.77 -15.13
CA PHE A 18 0.03 1.44 -13.74
C PHE A 18 -0.43 2.72 -13.04
N THR A 19 -1.69 2.76 -12.62
CA THR A 19 -2.22 3.86 -11.81
C THR A 19 -1.55 3.78 -10.43
N TYR A 20 -0.39 4.40 -10.29
CA TYR A 20 0.24 4.59 -8.99
C TYR A 20 -0.60 5.62 -8.24
N LEU A 21 -1.33 5.16 -7.24
CA LEU A 21 -2.00 6.03 -6.29
C LEU A 21 -0.93 6.72 -5.43
N SER A 22 -1.17 7.97 -5.06
CA SER A 22 -0.41 8.63 -4.02
C SER A 22 -0.61 7.92 -2.68
N ASP A 23 0.33 8.09 -1.75
CA ASP A 23 0.24 7.54 -0.41
C ASP A 23 -1.05 7.96 0.32
N ASP A 24 -1.52 9.17 0.04
CA ASP A 24 -2.77 9.73 0.57
C ASP A 24 -3.98 8.98 0.03
N GLU A 25 -4.03 8.76 -1.28
CA GLU A 25 -5.12 8.01 -1.92
C GLU A 25 -5.13 6.54 -1.50
N GLU A 26 -3.95 5.91 -1.34
CA GLU A 26 -3.82 4.54 -0.84
C GLU A 26 -4.35 4.43 0.59
N PHE A 27 -4.02 5.41 1.45
CA PHE A 27 -4.49 5.43 2.82
C PHE A 27 -6.00 5.67 2.92
N GLU A 28 -6.56 6.59 2.13
CA GLU A 28 -8.01 6.80 2.05
C GLU A 28 -8.75 5.56 1.55
N ARG A 29 -8.22 4.91 0.51
CA ARG A 29 -8.77 3.67 -0.03
C ARG A 29 -8.71 2.55 1.01
N PHE A 30 -7.61 2.44 1.74
CA PHE A 30 -7.46 1.51 2.85
C PHE A 30 -8.53 1.75 3.92
N LYS A 31 -8.62 2.99 4.45
CA LYS A 31 -9.62 3.35 5.47
C LYS A 31 -11.04 2.99 5.04
N LYS A 32 -11.41 3.29 3.79
CA LYS A 32 -12.72 2.92 3.22
C LYS A 32 -12.92 1.40 3.15
N LYS A 33 -11.91 0.65 2.66
CA LYS A 33 -11.97 -0.81 2.54
C LYS A 33 -12.17 -1.51 3.88
N VAL A 34 -11.54 -1.02 4.94
CA VAL A 34 -11.60 -1.62 6.29
C VAL A 34 -12.52 -0.86 7.26
N ASN A 35 -13.29 0.10 6.75
CA ASN A 35 -14.20 0.95 7.51
C ASN A 35 -13.57 1.58 8.78
N ARG A 36 -12.34 2.11 8.65
CA ARG A 36 -11.59 2.70 9.77
C ARG A 36 -11.86 4.19 9.90
N HIS A 37 -12.08 4.61 11.14
CA HIS A 37 -12.19 5.99 11.57
C HIS A 37 -11.26 6.17 12.78
N TYR A 38 -10.53 7.28 12.85
CA TYR A 38 -9.61 7.58 13.94
C TYR A 38 -10.19 8.68 14.82
N SER A 39 -9.85 8.65 16.11
CA SER A 39 -10.52 9.47 17.13
C SER A 39 -10.04 10.92 17.11
N SER A 40 -8.88 11.19 16.49
CA SER A 40 -8.31 12.52 16.38
C SER A 40 -7.45 12.67 15.12
N PRO A 41 -7.25 13.90 14.63
CA PRO A 41 -6.32 14.17 13.52
C PRO A 41 -4.88 13.72 13.81
N LEU A 42 -4.45 13.77 15.08
CA LEU A 42 -3.12 13.31 15.49
C LEU A 42 -3.00 11.79 15.36
N GLU A 43 -3.99 11.05 15.87
CA GLU A 43 -4.03 9.59 15.72
C GLU A 43 -4.03 9.19 14.24
N GLU A 44 -4.83 9.89 13.42
CA GLU A 44 -4.89 9.63 11.99
C GLU A 44 -3.55 9.84 11.28
N LYS A 45 -2.83 10.93 11.63
CA LYS A 45 -1.49 11.19 11.10
C LYS A 45 -0.52 10.06 11.45
N ILE A 46 -0.48 9.63 12.72
CA ILE A 46 0.38 8.54 13.17
C ILE A 46 0.05 7.24 12.42
N ARG A 47 -1.24 6.93 12.26
CA ARG A 47 -1.70 5.72 11.58
C ARG A 47 -1.40 5.74 10.08
N LYS A 48 -1.46 6.91 9.46
CA LYS A 48 -1.03 7.13 8.07
C LYS A 48 0.45 6.86 7.89
N GLU A 49 1.31 7.37 8.76
CA GLU A 49 2.76 7.12 8.70
C GLU A 49 3.09 5.62 8.83
N ILE A 50 2.43 4.93 9.76
CA ILE A 50 2.58 3.46 9.91
C ILE A 50 2.12 2.73 8.63
N PHE A 51 0.96 3.11 8.09
CA PHE A 51 0.42 2.52 6.87
C PHE A 51 1.37 2.69 5.68
N ILE A 52 1.90 3.89 5.45
CA ILE A 52 2.81 4.19 4.35
C ILE A 52 4.08 3.33 4.44
N ASN A 53 4.67 3.24 5.63
CA ASN A 53 5.86 2.42 5.87
C ASN A 53 5.60 0.93 5.55
N VAL A 54 4.44 0.41 5.96
CA VAL A 54 4.01 -0.96 5.64
C VAL A 54 3.80 -1.14 4.14
N LEU A 55 3.08 -0.21 3.50
CA LEU A 55 2.78 -0.25 2.08
C LEU A 55 4.07 -0.28 1.24
N HIS A 56 5.07 0.54 1.59
CA HIS A 56 6.37 0.54 0.93
C HIS A 56 7.12 -0.80 1.09
N ARG A 57 7.07 -1.42 2.27
CA ARG A 57 7.66 -2.75 2.48
C ARG A 57 6.99 -3.82 1.62
N ILE A 58 5.66 -3.78 1.53
CA ILE A 58 4.89 -4.70 0.66
C ILE A 58 5.26 -4.48 -0.81
N LYS A 59 5.25 -3.23 -1.29
CA LYS A 59 5.61 -2.90 -2.68
C LYS A 59 7.02 -3.39 -3.02
N LYS A 60 8.00 -3.17 -2.12
CA LYS A 60 9.38 -3.65 -2.31
C LYS A 60 9.49 -5.17 -2.34
N HIS A 61 8.76 -5.88 -1.48
CA HIS A 61 8.73 -7.34 -1.49
C HIS A 61 8.06 -7.90 -2.74
N ASN A 62 6.92 -7.34 -3.15
CA ASN A 62 6.20 -7.81 -4.33
C ASN A 62 7.01 -7.57 -5.60
N ALA A 63 7.76 -6.46 -5.69
CA ALA A 63 8.72 -6.24 -6.76
C ALA A 63 9.88 -7.26 -6.78
N ARG A 64 10.22 -7.88 -5.63
CA ARG A 64 11.18 -9.00 -5.56
C ARG A 64 10.52 -10.33 -5.91
N TYR A 65 9.29 -10.56 -5.47
CA TYR A 65 8.48 -11.72 -5.83
C TYR A 65 8.28 -11.83 -7.33
N GLU A 66 7.95 -10.72 -8.02
CA GLU A 66 7.84 -10.66 -9.48
C GLU A 66 9.14 -11.02 -10.20
N LYS A 67 10.29 -10.87 -9.53
CA LYS A 67 11.62 -11.27 -10.03
C LYS A 67 12.00 -12.71 -9.65
N GLY A 68 11.11 -13.46 -9.00
CA GLY A 68 11.39 -14.81 -8.49
C GLY A 68 12.35 -14.84 -7.28
N LEU A 69 12.62 -13.69 -6.65
CA LEU A 69 13.52 -13.57 -5.50
C LEU A 69 12.80 -13.76 -4.15
N GLU A 70 11.49 -13.97 -4.20
CA GLU A 70 10.63 -14.27 -3.07
C GLU A 70 9.66 -15.40 -3.46
N SER A 71 9.28 -16.21 -2.47
CA SER A 71 8.45 -17.40 -2.73
C SER A 71 6.95 -17.11 -2.82
N ARG A 72 6.48 -16.02 -2.19
CA ARG A 72 5.07 -15.62 -2.16
C ARG A 72 4.92 -14.10 -2.14
N PRO A 73 3.84 -13.55 -2.72
CA PRO A 73 3.53 -12.13 -2.60
C PRO A 73 3.07 -11.80 -1.18
N MET A 74 3.24 -10.54 -0.77
CA MET A 74 2.71 -9.98 0.47
C MET A 74 1.47 -9.12 0.20
N GLY A 75 0.51 -9.18 1.12
CA GLY A 75 -0.68 -8.35 1.14
C GLY A 75 -0.70 -7.35 2.30
N VAL A 76 -1.60 -6.37 2.23
CA VAL A 76 -1.83 -5.41 3.33
C VAL A 76 -2.44 -6.11 4.56
N ASP A 77 -3.17 -7.21 4.35
CA ASP A 77 -3.74 -8.02 5.42
C ASP A 77 -2.67 -8.72 6.28
N ASP A 78 -1.44 -8.88 5.79
CA ASP A 78 -0.33 -9.49 6.54
C ASP A 78 0.19 -8.58 7.67
N TYR A 79 -0.26 -7.31 7.72
CA TYR A 79 0.11 -6.31 8.73
C TYR A 79 -1.08 -5.85 9.58
N ARG A 80 -2.11 -6.69 9.71
CA ARG A 80 -3.32 -6.43 10.51
C ARG A 80 -3.03 -5.99 11.95
N ASP A 81 -1.92 -6.45 12.54
CA ASP A 81 -1.55 -6.09 13.91
C ASP A 81 -0.98 -4.66 14.05
N TRP A 82 -0.45 -4.07 12.97
CA TRP A 82 0.14 -2.72 13.00
C TRP A 82 -0.93 -1.64 12.79
N LEU A 83 -2.00 -2.02 12.07
CA LEU A 83 -3.09 -1.11 11.66
C LEU A 83 -4.37 -1.28 12.50
N GLY A 84 -4.43 -2.22 13.43
CA GLY A 84 -5.36 -2.13 14.55
C GLY A 84 -5.77 -3.41 15.25
N ARG A 85 -5.18 -3.63 16.43
CA ARG A 85 -5.94 -3.66 17.69
C ARG A 85 -5.02 -3.16 18.83
N PRO A 86 -5.33 -2.07 19.56
CA PRO A 86 -4.71 -1.90 20.86
C PRO A 86 -5.25 -3.00 21.78
N PRO A 87 -4.41 -3.79 22.46
CA PRO A 87 -4.89 -4.70 23.47
C PRO A 87 -5.46 -3.86 24.62
N HIS A 88 -6.73 -4.11 24.95
CA HIS A 88 -7.38 -3.73 26.22
C HIS A 88 -6.72 -2.56 26.98
N GLY A 89 -6.93 -1.32 26.53
CA GLY A 89 -6.67 -0.12 27.34
C GLY A 89 -5.21 0.33 27.52
N GLY A 90 -4.26 0.03 26.63
CA GLY A 90 -2.86 0.45 26.79
C GLY A 90 -2.13 0.87 25.50
N VAL A 91 -1.28 1.88 25.64
CA VAL A 91 -0.40 2.55 24.65
C VAL A 91 0.57 1.59 23.95
N TRP A 92 0.90 1.86 22.68
CA TRP A 92 2.23 1.57 22.09
C TRP A 92 2.61 2.63 21.03
N LEU A 93 3.21 3.73 21.50
CA LEU A 93 4.33 4.39 20.82
C LEU A 93 5.57 3.62 21.32
N PRO A 94 6.41 3.02 20.48
CA PRO A 94 7.72 2.60 20.97
C PRO A 94 8.49 3.88 21.32
N ASP A 95 8.65 4.12 22.62
CA ASP A 95 9.84 4.72 23.24
C ASP A 95 10.57 5.76 22.38
N LEU A 96 10.04 6.99 22.33
CA LEU A 96 10.81 8.17 21.94
C LEU A 96 11.76 8.55 23.09
N HIS A 97 12.93 7.91 23.11
CA HIS A 97 14.16 8.42 23.70
C HIS A 97 15.24 8.53 22.61
#